data_AF-A0A7S3EGX5-F1
#
_entry.id   AF-A0A7S3EGX5-F1
#
_cell.length_a   1.000
_cell.length_b   1.000
_cell.length_c   1.000
_cell.angle_alpha   90.00
_cell.angle_beta   90.00
_cell.angle_gamma   90.00
#
_symmetry.space_group_name_H-M   'P 1'
#
loop_
_entity.id
_entity.type
_entity.pdbx_description
1 polymer ?
#
loop_
_entity_poly.entity_id
_entity_poly.type
_entity_poly.pdbx_seq_one_letter_code
_entity_poly.pdbx_strand_id
1 'polypeptide(L)'
;MDGAVTIIEGVAGVQAQTETVWRQATTYLLPNVIYVNKMDREGANFEHAVQTIRDRLQVKPIVVQIPIFDSNHRFRGVIDIIKKLAIQYSDDDELGLTPVSTIRFQEC
;
A
#
# COMPACT_ATOMS: atom_id res chain seq x y z
N MET A 1 12.25 14.79 14.23
CA MET A 1 11.22 14.03 13.50
C MET A 1 11.53 12.58 13.79
N ASP A 2 10.57 11.83 14.31
CA ASP A 2 10.84 10.54 14.94
C ASP A 2 10.44 9.35 14.05
N GLY A 3 9.92 9.64 12.86
CA GLY A 3 9.53 8.67 11.85
C GLY A 3 9.09 9.35 10.55
N ALA A 4 8.92 8.56 9.50
CA ALA A 4 8.51 9.01 8.18
C ALA A 4 7.42 8.09 7.59
N VAL A 5 6.54 8.68 6.77
CA VAL A 5 5.61 7.93 5.92
C VAL A 5 5.93 8.27 4.48
N THR A 6 6.43 7.29 3.73
CA THR A 6 6.77 7.45 2.31
C THR A 6 5.56 7.06 1.47
N ILE A 7 5.01 8.02 0.74
CA ILE A 7 3.87 7.79 -0.15
C ILE A 7 4.39 7.54 -1.56
N ILE A 8 3.97 6.44 -2.19
CA ILE A 8 4.28 6.12 -3.59
C ILE A 8 3.00 5.87 -4.40
N GLU A 9 3.07 5.95 -5.72
CA GLU A 9 1.94 5.68 -6.60
C GLU A 9 1.93 4.22 -7.06
N GLY A 10 0.77 3.56 -7.02
CA GLY A 10 0.60 2.16 -7.43
C GLY A 10 0.85 1.90 -8.92
N VAL A 11 0.73 2.93 -9.77
CA VAL A 11 1.01 2.84 -11.21
C VAL A 11 2.51 2.98 -11.48
N ALA A 12 3.09 4.11 -11.06
CA ALA A 12 4.49 4.45 -11.36
C ALA A 12 5.50 3.73 -10.46
N GLY A 13 5.10 3.31 -9.26
CA GLY A 13 5.99 2.78 -8.24
C GLY A 13 6.92 3.86 -7.66
N VAL A 14 8.15 3.45 -7.34
CA VAL A 14 9.20 4.36 -6.85
C VAL A 14 9.76 5.21 -7.99
N GLN A 15 9.78 6.53 -7.79
CA GLN A 15 10.33 7.51 -8.72
C GLN A 15 11.63 8.10 -8.19
N ALA A 16 12.43 8.73 -9.05
CA ALA A 16 13.72 9.36 -8.67
C ALA A 16 13.59 10.39 -7.54
N GLN A 17 12.45 11.10 -7.48
CA GLN A 17 12.16 12.03 -6.39
C GLN A 17 11.94 11.31 -5.06
N THR A 18 11.22 10.19 -5.07
CA THR A 18 11.00 9.32 -3.90
C THR A 18 12.33 8.80 -3.36
N GLU A 19 13.25 8.38 -4.22
CA GLU A 19 14.59 7.91 -3.80
C GLU A 19 15.37 8.99 -3.05
N THR A 20 15.27 10.24 -3.48
CA THR A 20 15.97 11.36 -2.84
C THR A 20 15.45 11.60 -1.42
N VAL A 21 14.12 11.58 -1.23
CA VAL A 21 13.48 11.73 0.08
C VAL A 21 13.76 10.50 0.96
N TRP A 22 13.71 9.30 0.38
CA TRP A 22 14.01 8.05 1.07
C TRP A 22 15.45 8.03 1.61
N ARG A 23 16.41 8.49 0.81
CA ARG A 23 17.81 8.60 1.22
C ARG A 23 17.95 9.56 2.41
N GLN A 24 17.24 10.68 2.41
CA GLN A 24 17.24 11.59 3.57
C GLN A 24 16.71 10.90 4.84
N ALA A 25 15.56 10.22 4.75
CA ALA A 25 14.99 9.48 5.88
C ALA A 25 15.94 8.38 6.40
N THR A 26 16.60 7.68 5.48
CA THR A 26 17.57 6.62 5.80
C THR A 26 18.83 7.17 6.48
N THR A 27 19.37 8.30 6.01
CA THR A 27 20.54 8.97 6.62
C THR A 27 20.31 9.32 8.09
N TYR A 28 19.09 9.72 8.44
CA TYR A 28 18.70 10.03 9.82
C TYR A 28 18.16 8.83 10.59
N LEU A 29 18.26 7.61 10.03
CA LEU A 29 17.79 6.36 10.63
C LEU A 29 16.31 6.43 11.09
N LEU A 30 15.48 7.14 10.32
CA LEU A 30 14.07 7.29 10.66
C LEU A 30 13.33 5.97 10.40
N PRO A 31 12.53 5.48 11.37
CA PRO A 31 11.54 4.44 11.11
C PRO A 31 10.60 4.90 9.99
N ASN A 32 10.42 4.07 8.96
CA ASN A 32 9.68 4.45 7.76
C ASN A 32 8.60 3.44 7.40
N VAL A 33 7.37 3.93 7.17
CA VAL A 33 6.24 3.16 6.65
C VAL A 33 5.97 3.60 5.22
N ILE A 34 5.82 2.64 4.31
CA ILE A 34 5.51 2.93 2.91
C ILE A 34 4.01 2.76 2.67
N TYR A 35 3.37 3.78 2.11
CA TYR A 35 1.96 3.77 1.71
C TYR A 35 1.86 3.82 0.18
N VAL A 36 1.29 2.76 -0.41
CA VAL A 36 1.04 2.68 -1.86
C VAL A 36 -0.34 3.27 -2.15
N ASN A 37 -0.35 4.45 -2.78
CA ASN A 37 -1.55 5.23 -3.04
C ASN A 37 -2.03 5.10 -4.49
N LYS A 38 -3.25 5.59 -4.76
CA LYS A 38 -3.89 5.63 -6.10
C LYS A 38 -4.10 4.25 -6.72
N MET A 39 -4.48 3.28 -5.89
CA MET A 39 -4.75 1.90 -6.34
C MET A 39 -6.06 1.77 -7.13
N ASP A 40 -6.88 2.82 -7.16
CA ASP A 40 -8.11 2.99 -7.94
C ASP A 40 -7.85 3.32 -9.42
N ARG A 41 -6.61 3.69 -9.78
CA ARG A 41 -6.25 4.10 -11.15
C ARG A 41 -6.06 2.91 -12.07
N GLU A 42 -6.37 3.14 -13.35
CA GLU A 42 -6.03 2.20 -14.42
C GLU A 42 -4.51 1.97 -14.48
N GLY A 43 -4.12 0.70 -14.60
CA GLY A 43 -2.71 0.30 -14.58
C GLY A 43 -2.06 0.24 -13.20
N ALA A 44 -2.82 0.46 -12.11
CA ALA A 44 -2.29 0.26 -10.76
C ALA A 44 -1.95 -1.21 -10.55
N ASN A 45 -0.70 -1.48 -10.14
CA ASN A 45 -0.22 -2.83 -9.89
C ASN A 45 0.60 -2.85 -8.59
N PHE A 46 0.01 -3.47 -7.57
CA PHE A 46 0.60 -3.52 -6.23
C PHE A 46 1.90 -4.33 -6.20
N GLU A 47 1.95 -5.46 -6.90
CA GLU A 47 3.15 -6.30 -6.96
C GLU A 47 4.30 -5.56 -7.66
N HIS A 48 3.99 -4.86 -8.74
CA HIS A 48 4.94 -3.98 -9.42
C HIS A 48 5.44 -2.88 -8.47
N ALA A 49 4.55 -2.18 -7.76
CA ALA A 49 4.94 -1.17 -6.79
C ALA A 49 5.87 -1.75 -5.69
N VAL A 50 5.54 -2.91 -5.13
CA VAL A 50 6.39 -3.62 -4.15
C VAL A 50 7.74 -4.02 -4.75
N GLN A 51 7.78 -4.45 -6.01
CA GLN A 51 9.02 -4.78 -6.69
C GLN A 51 9.89 -3.53 -6.89
N THR A 52 9.30 -2.40 -7.30
CA THR A 52 10.06 -1.14 -7.42
C THR A 52 10.61 -0.67 -6.07
N ILE A 53 9.87 -0.86 -4.96
CA ILE A 53 10.39 -0.58 -3.61
C ILE A 53 11.65 -1.40 -3.35
N ARG A 54 11.60 -2.71 -3.62
CA ARG A 54 12.73 -3.61 -3.39
C ARG A 54 13.95 -3.19 -4.22
N ASP A 55 13.76 -2.93 -5.51
CA ASP A 55 14.85 -2.73 -6.45
C ASP A 55 15.45 -1.32 -6.36
N ARG A 56 14.61 -0.29 -6.19
CA ARG A 56 15.01 1.12 -6.21
C ARG A 56 15.47 1.62 -4.85
N LEU A 57 14.76 1.23 -3.78
CA LEU A 57 15.10 1.65 -2.42
C LEU A 57 16.08 0.68 -1.74
N GLN A 58 16.38 -0.46 -2.38
CA GLN A 58 17.31 -1.48 -1.89
C GLN A 58 16.96 -2.02 -0.49
N VAL A 59 15.66 -2.17 -0.22
CA VAL A 59 15.15 -2.67 1.06
C VAL A 59 14.30 -3.92 0.87
N LYS A 60 14.11 -4.67 1.96
CA LYS A 60 13.15 -5.78 2.01
C LYS A 60 11.83 -5.28 2.62
N PRO A 61 10.83 -4.88 1.80
CA PRO A 61 9.55 -4.43 2.34
C PRO A 61 8.83 -5.58 3.03
N ILE A 62 8.21 -5.28 4.17
CA ILE A 62 7.29 -6.19 4.86
C ILE A 62 5.88 -5.76 4.49
N VAL A 63 5.21 -6.56 3.67
CA VAL A 63 3.83 -6.31 3.26
C VAL A 63 2.89 -6.70 4.40
N VAL A 64 2.11 -5.75 4.89
CA VAL A 64 1.14 -5.95 5.98
C VAL A 64 -0.32 -5.88 5.49
N GLN A 65 -0.54 -5.29 4.32
CA GLN A 65 -1.83 -5.14 3.68
C GLN A 65 -1.75 -5.52 2.20
N ILE A 66 -2.77 -6.22 1.71
CA ILE A 66 -2.88 -6.62 0.29
C ILE A 66 -4.16 -6.01 -0.28
N PRO A 67 -4.11 -5.25 -1.39
CA PRO A 67 -5.31 -4.68 -2.00
C PRO A 67 -6.21 -5.76 -2.60
N ILE A 68 -7.52 -5.56 -2.49
CA ILE A 68 -8.57 -6.40 -3.08
C ILE A 68 -9.06 -5.70 -4.33
N PHE A 69 -9.10 -6.44 -5.45
CA PHE A 69 -9.67 -5.99 -6.71
C PHE A 69 -10.87 -6.85 -7.08
N ASP A 70 -11.87 -6.25 -7.74
CA ASP A 70 -12.94 -7.01 -8.37
C ASP A 70 -12.50 -7.61 -9.72
N SER A 71 -13.42 -8.33 -10.38
CA SER A 71 -13.20 -8.93 -11.70
C SER A 71 -12.84 -7.92 -12.79
N ASN A 72 -13.16 -6.64 -12.58
CA ASN A 72 -12.91 -5.55 -13.52
C ASN A 72 -11.67 -4.73 -13.13
N HIS A 73 -10.85 -5.24 -12.20
CA HIS A 73 -9.64 -4.58 -11.68
C HIS A 73 -9.92 -3.25 -10.95
N ARG A 74 -11.13 -3.07 -10.42
CA ARG A 74 -11.41 -1.91 -9.56
C ARG A 74 -11.01 -2.22 -8.13
N PHE A 75 -10.35 -1.27 -7.48
CA PHE A 75 -10.00 -1.36 -6.07
C PHE A 75 -11.27 -1.42 -5.21
N ARG A 76 -11.40 -2.47 -4.39
CA ARG A 76 -12.58 -2.72 -3.53
C ARG A 76 -12.27 -2.75 -2.04
N GLY A 77 -11.00 -2.77 -1.65
CA GLY A 77 -10.67 -3.00 -0.25
C GLY A 77 -9.23 -3.41 -0.01
N VAL A 78 -8.96 -3.80 1.22
CA VAL A 78 -7.66 -4.30 1.67
C VAL A 78 -7.81 -5.48 2.61
N ILE A 79 -6.93 -6.47 2.47
CA ILE A 79 -6.74 -7.55 3.42
C ILE A 79 -5.67 -7.10 4.42
N ASP A 80 -6.04 -6.96 5.69
CA ASP A 80 -5.13 -6.73 6.80
C ASP A 80 -4.65 -8.08 7.34
N ILE A 81 -3.36 -8.37 7.11
CA ILE A 81 -2.75 -9.64 7.51
C ILE A 81 -2.53 -9.70 9.02
N ILE A 82 -2.26 -8.56 9.66
CA ILE A 82 -1.98 -8.48 11.10
C ILE A 82 -3.24 -8.81 11.88
N LYS A 83 -4.37 -8.20 11.49
CA LYS A 83 -5.66 -8.43 12.14
C LYS A 83 -6.43 -9.63 11.59
N LYS A 84 -5.90 -10.27 10.54
CA LYS A 84 -6.52 -11.39 9.82
C LYS A 84 -7.94 -11.04 9.39
N LEU A 85 -8.11 -9.90 8.73
CA LEU A 85 -9.42 -9.44 8.27
C LEU A 85 -9.37 -8.85 6.86
N ALA A 86 -10.46 -9.03 6.11
CA ALA A 86 -10.69 -8.34 4.85
C ALA A 86 -11.62 -7.15 5.10
N ILE A 87 -11.18 -5.95 4.71
CA ILE A 87 -11.96 -4.72 4.74
C ILE A 87 -12.41 -4.43 3.31
N GLN A 88 -13.71 -4.39 3.07
CA GLN A 88 -14.26 -3.95 1.79
C GLN A 88 -14.95 -2.60 1.94
N TYR A 89 -14.74 -1.73 0.95
CA TYR A 89 -15.32 -0.40 0.88
C TYR A 89 -16.58 -0.41 0.01
N SER A 90 -17.51 0.50 0.32
CA SER A 90 -18.75 0.70 -0.43
C SER A 90 -18.46 1.32 -1.80
N ASP A 91 -19.25 0.97 -2.80
CA ASP A 91 -19.26 1.67 -4.09
C ASP A 91 -19.77 3.12 -3.93
N ASP A 92 -20.62 3.37 -2.93
CA ASP A 92 -21.21 4.68 -2.63
C ASP A 92 -20.31 5.56 -1.74
N ASP A 93 -19.17 5.05 -1.29
CA ASP A 93 -18.24 5.76 -0.42
C ASP A 93 -17.01 6.21 -1.21
N GLU A 94 -17.12 7.36 -1.87
CA GLU A 94 -16.03 7.99 -2.64
C GLU A 94 -14.73 8.17 -1.83
N LEU A 95 -14.81 8.22 -0.50
CA LEU A 95 -13.66 8.44 0.37
C LEU A 95 -13.14 7.14 1.01
N GLY A 96 -13.85 6.02 0.89
CA GLY A 96 -13.49 4.73 1.50
C GLY A 96 -13.42 4.78 3.04
N LEU A 97 -14.21 5.63 3.69
CA LEU A 97 -14.18 5.85 5.14
C LEU A 97 -15.03 4.85 5.94
N THR A 98 -15.97 4.19 5.28
CA THR A 98 -16.95 3.28 5.87
C THR A 98 -16.70 1.85 5.38
N PRO A 99 -16.18 0.96 6.24
CA PRO A 99 -16.05 -0.45 5.90
C PRO A 99 -17.45 -1.08 5.86
N VAL A 100 -17.83 -1.64 4.71
CA VAL A 100 -19.15 -2.27 4.50
C VAL A 100 -19.19 -3.67 5.08
N SER A 101 -18.08 -4.39 4.96
CA SER A 101 -17.94 -5.74 5.48
C SER A 101 -16.55 -5.95 6.05
N THR A 102 -16.47 -6.64 7.18
CA THR A 102 -15.22 -7.10 7.77
C THR A 102 -15.31 -8.60 7.97
N ILE A 103 -14.63 -9.35 7.11
CA ILE A 103 -14.58 -10.81 7.20
C ILE A 103 -13.29 -11.16 7.97
N ARG A 104 -13.42 -11.79 9.14
CA ARG A 104 -12.26 -12.33 9.86
C ARG A 104 -11.92 -13.70 9.31
N PHE A 105 -10.66 -13.91 8.98
CA PHE A 105 -10.13 -15.22 8.64
C PHE A 105 -9.86 -15.96 9.96
N GLN A 106 -10.65 -16.99 10.26
CA GLN A 106 -10.32 -17.93 11.34
C GLN A 106 -9.13 -18.80 10.93
N GLU A 107 -8.29 -19.14 11.91
CA GLU A 107 -7.29 -20.19 11.73
C GLU A 107 -8.04 -21.51 11.51
N CYS A 108 -7.74 -22.21 10.40
CA CYS A 108 -8.20 -23.59 10.18
C CYS A 108 -7.64 -24.53 11.24
#